data_AF-A0AAT9HXT6-F1
#
_entry.id   AF-A0AAT9HXT6-F1
#
_cell.length_a   1.000
_cell.length_b   1.000
_cell.length_c   1.000
_cell.angle_alpha   90.00
_cell.angle_beta   90.00
_cell.angle_gamma   90.00
#
_symmetry.space_group_name_H-M   'P 1'
#
loop_
_entity.id
_entity.type
_entity.pdbx_description
1 polymer ?
#
loop_
_entity_poly.entity_id
_entity_poly.type
_entity_poly.pdbx_seq_one_letter_code
_entity_poly.pdbx_strand_id
1 'polypeptide(L)' 'MRVRVRGRWHTGTARLLPDDDPVARLRTLPRLNSFAVRAVGAGLLTVRVDLDD' A
#
# COMPACT_ATOMS: atom_id res chain seq x y z
N MET A 1 -1.37 13.96 -0.52
CA MET A 1 -0.05 13.25 -0.50
C MET A 1 0.51 13.18 -1.92
N ARG A 2 1.74 12.68 -2.10
CA ARG A 2 2.33 12.48 -3.44
C ARG A 2 2.92 11.08 -3.56
N VAL A 3 2.77 10.45 -4.73
CA VAL A 3 3.35 9.14 -5.05
C VAL A 3 4.09 9.20 -6.37
N ARG A 4 5.19 8.44 -6.48
CA ARG A 4 5.97 8.35 -7.72
C ARG A 4 5.64 7.06 -8.44
N VAL A 5 5.03 7.17 -9.62
CA VAL A 5 4.65 6.03 -10.46
C VAL A 5 5.28 6.23 -11.83
N ARG A 6 6.01 5.22 -12.32
CA ARG A 6 6.71 5.26 -13.64
C ARG A 6 7.56 6.53 -13.84
N GLY A 7 8.23 6.97 -12.78
CA GLY A 7 9.12 8.14 -12.83
C GLY A 7 8.45 9.50 -12.66
N ARG A 8 7.11 9.59 -12.75
CA ARG A 8 6.34 10.83 -12.57
C ARG A 8 5.75 10.92 -11.16
N TRP A 9 5.67 12.14 -10.63
CA TRP A 9 4.98 12.43 -9.37
C TRP A 9 3.52 12.74 -9.63
N HIS A 10 2.64 12.09 -8.87
CA HIS A 10 1.19 12.28 -8.87
C HIS A 10 0.75 12.80 -7.51
N THR A 11 -0.18 13.74 -7.49
CA THR A 11 -0.91 14.12 -6.28
C THR A 11 -2.08 13.17 -6.07
N GLY A 12 -2.51 13.03 -4.82
CA GLY A 12 -3.65 12.20 -4.51
C GLY A 12 -4.07 12.27 -3.05
N THR A 13 -5.20 11.63 -2.77
CA THR A 13 -5.82 11.57 -1.45
C THR A 13 -5.69 10.16 -0.88
N ALA A 14 -5.12 10.05 0.33
CA ALA A 14 -5.05 8.79 1.07
C ALA A 14 -6.33 8.55 1.87
N ARG A 15 -6.84 7.32 1.82
CA ARG A 15 -7.95 6.84 2.65
C ARG A 15 -7.53 5.56 3.34
N LEU A 16 -7.68 5.51 4.67
CA LEU A 16 -7.50 4.28 5.43
C LEU A 16 -8.60 3.28 5.04
N LEU A 17 -8.23 2.01 4.89
CA LEU A 17 -9.16 0.90 4.71
C LEU A 17 -9.13 0.03 5.98
N PRO A 18 -9.92 0.38 7.01
CA PRO A 18 -9.86 -0.28 8.32
C PRO A 18 -10.34 -1.73 8.29
N ASP A 19 -11.21 -2.08 7.34
CA ASP A 19 -11.78 -3.42 7.19
C ASP A 19 -10.96 -4.34 6.28
N ASP A 20 -9.84 -3.85 5.71
CA ASP A 20 -8.99 -4.66 4.85
C ASP A 20 -8.13 -5.62 5.67
N ASP A 21 -7.96 -6.86 5.20
CA ASP A 21 -6.99 -7.80 5.75
C ASP A 21 -5.64 -7.63 5.00
N PRO A 22 -4.65 -6.94 5.60
CA PRO A 22 -3.36 -6.70 4.95
C PRO A 22 -2.57 -7.99 4.75
N VAL A 23 -2.79 -9.01 5.60
CA VAL A 23 -2.12 -10.30 5.50
C VAL A 23 -2.66 -11.03 4.27
N ALA A 24 -3.98 -11.15 4.12
CA ALA A 24 -4.58 -11.76 2.93
C ALA A 24 -4.14 -11.04 1.65
N ARG A 25 -4.13 -9.71 1.65
CA ARG A 25 -3.65 -8.89 0.52
C ARG A 25 -2.20 -9.16 0.15
N LEU A 26 -1.30 -9.24 1.12
CA LEU A 26 0.12 -9.51 0.84
C LEU A 26 0.35 -10.90 0.21
N ARG A 27 -0.57 -11.87 0.37
CA ARG A 27 -0.48 -13.17 -0.31
C ARG A 27 -0.68 -13.07 -1.83
N THR A 28 -1.33 -12.02 -2.33
CA THR A 28 -1.58 -11.83 -3.77
C THR A 28 -0.49 -11.00 -4.46
N LEU A 29 0.44 -10.42 -3.70
CA LEU A 29 1.50 -9.55 -4.19
C LEU A 29 2.85 -10.29 -4.39
N PRO A 30 3.82 -9.71 -5.12
CA PRO A 30 5.13 -10.31 -5.32
C PRO A 30 5.82 -10.70 -4.01
N ARG A 31 6.19 -11.98 -3.92
CA ARG A 31 6.57 -12.67 -2.67
C ARG A 31 7.68 -11.96 -1.88
N LEU A 32 8.68 -11.39 -2.55
CA LEU A 32 9.82 -10.74 -1.90
C LEU A 32 9.40 -9.48 -1.12
N ASN A 33 8.58 -8.62 -1.74
CA ASN A 33 8.05 -7.43 -1.06
C ASN A 33 7.11 -7.82 0.07
N SER A 34 6.25 -8.81 -0.17
CA SER A 34 5.29 -9.28 0.83
C SER A 34 5.97 -9.84 2.08
N PHE A 35 7.11 -10.54 1.92
CA PHE A 35 7.89 -11.05 3.03
C PHE A 35 8.52 -9.93 3.87
N ALA A 36 9.14 -8.94 3.22
CA ALA A 36 9.75 -7.80 3.91
C ALA A 36 8.72 -6.99 4.73
N VAL A 37 7.55 -6.71 4.15
CA VAL A 37 6.47 -5.99 4.84
C VAL A 37 5.97 -6.75 6.08
N ARG A 38 5.81 -8.08 5.96
CA ARG A 38 5.37 -8.93 7.08
C ARG A 38 6.40 -9.04 8.20
N ALA A 39 7.70 -9.07 7.85
CA ALA A 39 8.77 -9.24 8.82
C ALA A 39 9.04 -7.97 9.64
N VAL A 40 8.79 -6.78 9.06
CA VAL A 40 9.13 -5.49 9.68
C VAL A 40 7.90 -4.80 10.31
N GLY A 41 6.68 -5.09 9.85
CA GLY A 41 5.48 -4.38 10.29
C GLY A 41 4.88 -4.92 11.60
N ALA A 42 4.79 -4.07 12.63
CA ALA A 42 3.90 -4.27 13.78
C ALA A 42 2.62 -3.43 13.56
N GLY A 43 1.48 -4.07 13.32
CA GLY A 43 0.19 -3.38 13.07
C GLY A 43 0.03 -2.89 11.63
N LEU A 44 -0.03 -3.83 10.69
CA LEU A 44 -0.23 -3.51 9.27
C LEU A 44 -1.58 -2.81 9.04
N LEU A 45 -1.55 -1.75 8.23
CA LEU A 45 -2.73 -1.02 7.77
C LEU A 45 -2.72 -0.94 6.25
N THR A 46 -3.90 -0.86 5.65
CA THR A 46 -4.06 -0.63 4.22
C THR A 46 -4.54 0.78 3.96
N VAL A 47 -3.87 1.47 3.03
CA VAL A 47 -4.28 2.79 2.54
C VAL A 47 -4.53 2.70 1.04
N ARG A 48 -5.70 3.19 0.61
CA ARG A 48 -5.98 3.45 -0.80
C ARG A 48 -5.59 4.88 -1.13
N VAL A 49 -4.92 5.06 -2.26
CA VAL A 49 -4.56 6.38 -2.77
C VAL A 49 -5.33 6.58 -4.06
N ASP A 50 -6.27 7.52 -4.05
CA ASP A 50 -6.92 7.99 -5.27
C ASP A 50 -6.08 9.12 -5.85
N LEU A 51 -5.61 8.97 -7.09
CA LEU A 51 -4.82 9.99 -7.80
C LEU A 51 -5.75 11.07 -8.34
N ASP A 52 -5.26 12.31 -8.37
CA ASP A 52 -6.05 13.46 -8.81
C ASP A 52 -6.07 13.62 -10.35
N ASP A 53 -5.20 12.91 -11.07
CA ASP A 53 -4.98 13.00 -12.51
C ASP A 53 -5.41 11.77 -13.32
#